data_AF-A0A0C3E4N3-F1
#
_entry.id   AF-A0A0C3E4N3-F1
#
_cell.length_a   1.000
_cell.length_b   1.000
_cell.length_c   1.000
_cell.angle_alpha   90.00
_cell.angle_beta   90.00
_cell.angle_gamma   90.00
#
_symmetry.space_group_name_H-M   'P 1'
#
loop_
_entity.id
_entity.type
_entity.pdbx_description
1 polymer ?
#
loop_
_entity_poly.entity_id
_entity_poly.type
_entity_poly.pdbx_seq_one_letter_code
_entity_poly.pdbx_strand_id
1 'polypeptide(L)'
;MLVVDLMHEFELGIWKALFIHLIHILNAAEVGDVLVNELDRRYRMVPTFGSDTIRKFASNTSEMKRMAAHDFEDVLQCAILVFDGLLPEPHNKNVMALLFTCAYWHGLVKLHMHTDETLTLLDTVTECLGQRLRRFQLKTCAVFNTQELKKFDSDSCCFNTPCVMKTKDFQFADIQASCTQRLLEFNMQGELEHCTSKARFCRTDGKQFVKQMAGIEHCEAWIWHIRNLNNPSPLGTNIEEVVATTSDAHFHISKSQNFPENIMMFLSKHSEDPAVKDFLPKLKHFLLPKVKEILL
;
A
#
# COMPACT_ATOMS: atom_id res chain seq x y z
N MET A 1 -15.45 -0.65 -2.97
CA MET A 1 -14.99 -0.84 -1.58
C MET A 1 -13.63 -0.16 -1.49
N LEU A 2 -13.39 0.77 -0.56
CA LEU A 2 -12.08 1.43 -0.44
C LEU A 2 -11.13 0.45 0.23
N VAL A 3 -10.28 -0.20 -0.56
CA VAL A 3 -9.15 -0.98 -0.05
C VAL A 3 -8.23 0.02 0.65
N VAL A 4 -8.03 -0.18 1.95
CA VAL A 4 -7.18 0.72 2.75
C VAL A 4 -5.73 0.48 2.32
N ASP A 5 -5.08 1.55 1.89
CA ASP A 5 -3.69 1.54 1.43
C ASP A 5 -2.75 1.17 2.60
N LEU A 6 -2.04 0.05 2.47
CA LEU A 6 -1.09 -0.44 3.47
C LEU A 6 -0.01 0.61 3.76
N MET A 7 0.41 1.39 2.75
CA MET A 7 1.39 2.45 2.93
C MET A 7 0.85 3.54 3.86
N HIS A 8 -0.40 3.94 3.65
CA HIS A 8 -1.05 4.98 4.45
C HIS A 8 -1.21 4.55 5.91
N GLU A 9 -1.56 3.27 6.14
CA GLU A 9 -1.60 2.69 7.48
C GLU A 9 -0.23 2.67 8.16
N PHE A 10 0.82 2.34 7.41
CA PHE A 10 2.18 2.37 7.96
C PHE A 10 2.62 3.80 8.31
N GLU A 11 2.44 4.76 7.39
CA GLU A 11 2.86 6.15 7.56
C GLU A 11 2.14 6.83 8.73
N LEU A 12 0.81 6.75 8.76
CA LEU A 12 -0.01 7.39 9.81
C LEU A 12 -0.10 6.58 11.11
N GLY A 13 0.15 5.28 11.05
CA GLY A 13 0.12 4.39 12.21
C GLY A 13 1.51 4.20 12.80
N ILE A 14 2.27 3.26 12.24
CA ILE A 14 3.54 2.79 12.81
C ILE A 14 4.59 3.89 12.81
N TRP A 15 4.80 4.52 11.66
CA TRP A 15 5.84 5.53 11.52
C TRP A 15 5.55 6.77 12.36
N LYS A 16 4.33 7.33 12.28
CA LYS A 16 3.93 8.45 13.14
C LYS A 16 4.11 8.15 14.63
N ALA A 17 3.70 6.98 15.09
CA ALA A 17 3.86 6.59 16.50
C ALA A 17 5.34 6.46 16.88
N LEU A 18 6.17 5.86 16.01
CA LEU A 18 7.61 5.77 16.23
C LEU A 18 8.27 7.16 16.26
N PHE A 19 7.90 8.05 15.33
CA PHE A 19 8.45 9.39 15.23
C PHE A 19 8.11 10.24 16.47
N ILE A 20 6.85 10.20 16.93
CA ILE A 20 6.43 10.81 18.22
C ILE A 20 7.32 10.28 19.35
N HIS A 21 7.54 8.97 19.41
CA HIS A 21 8.34 8.37 20.46
C HIS A 21 9.82 8.77 20.39
N LEU A 22 10.39 8.92 19.19
CA LEU A 22 11.73 9.45 19.01
C LEU A 22 11.84 10.90 19.51
N ILE A 23 10.85 11.74 19.24
CA ILE A 23 10.79 13.11 19.78
C ILE A 23 10.73 13.09 21.32
N HIS A 24 9.95 12.20 21.92
CA HIS A 24 9.93 12.03 23.38
C HIS A 24 11.30 11.62 23.95
N ILE A 25 12.04 10.76 23.24
CA ILE A 25 13.39 10.38 23.64
C ILE A 25 14.32 11.59 23.58
N LEU A 26 14.24 12.43 22.54
CA LEU A 26 15.05 13.64 22.43
C LEU A 26 14.79 14.61 23.59
N ASN A 27 13.52 14.82 23.95
CA ASN A 27 13.16 15.65 25.11
C ASN A 27 13.62 15.07 26.46
N ALA A 28 13.75 13.74 26.55
CA ALA A 28 14.23 13.07 27.76
C ALA A 28 15.76 12.98 27.82
N ALA A 29 16.46 13.06 26.68
CA ALA A 29 17.90 12.89 26.59
C ALA A 29 18.68 14.11 27.05
N GLU A 30 18.18 15.32 26.79
CA GLU A 30 18.82 16.57 27.20
C GLU A 30 17.79 17.54 27.80
N VAL A 31 18.21 18.31 28.81
CA VAL A 31 17.33 19.28 29.47
C VAL A 31 17.17 20.51 28.58
N GLY A 32 15.91 20.83 28.28
CA GLY A 32 15.54 21.89 27.35
C GLY A 32 15.40 21.35 25.93
N ASP A 33 14.58 22.00 25.11
CA ASP A 33 14.20 21.52 23.76
C ASP A 33 15.36 21.60 22.74
N VAL A 34 16.62 21.53 23.18
CA VAL A 34 17.84 21.70 22.36
C VAL A 34 17.89 20.67 21.24
N LEU A 35 17.73 19.39 21.57
CA LEU A 35 17.79 18.31 20.59
C LEU A 35 16.61 18.32 19.61
N VAL A 36 15.42 18.72 20.06
CA VAL A 36 14.24 18.87 19.19
C VAL A 36 14.37 20.09 18.28
N ASN A 37 14.90 21.21 18.80
CA ASN A 37 15.20 22.38 17.97
C ASN A 37 16.28 22.08 16.92
N GLU A 38 17.27 21.26 17.27
CA GLU A 38 18.29 20.79 16.32
C GLU A 38 17.69 19.85 15.27
N LEU A 39 16.79 18.93 15.67
CA LEU A 39 16.02 18.10 14.75
C LEU A 39 15.26 18.96 13.73
N ASP A 40 14.51 19.96 14.20
CA ASP A 40 13.75 20.88 13.34
C ASP A 40 14.66 21.72 12.45
N ARG A 41 15.81 22.17 12.99
CA ARG A 41 16.84 22.86 12.19
C ARG A 41 17.34 21.98 11.06
N ARG A 42 17.59 20.70 11.30
CA ARG A 42 18.05 19.73 10.29
C ARG A 42 17.00 19.46 9.23
N TYR A 43 15.74 19.24 9.60
CA TYR A 43 14.66 19.12 8.61
C TYR A 43 14.55 20.36 7.72
N ARG A 44 14.67 21.58 8.28
CA ARG A 44 14.66 22.82 7.49
C ARG A 44 15.83 22.94 6.51
N MET A 45 16.96 22.30 6.78
CA MET A 45 18.13 22.30 5.89
C MET A 45 18.02 21.29 4.76
N VAL A 46 17.10 20.33 4.83
CA VAL A 46 16.92 19.35 3.77
C VAL A 46 16.42 20.09 2.52
N PRO A 47 17.15 20.06 1.39
CA PRO A 47 16.72 20.70 0.17
C PRO A 47 15.52 19.95 -0.41
N THR A 48 14.64 20.68 -1.11
CA THR A 48 13.57 20.05 -1.88
C THR A 48 14.16 19.20 -3.00
N PHE A 49 13.59 18.02 -3.25
CA PHE A 49 14.02 17.11 -4.30
C PHE A 49 12.85 16.73 -5.21
N GLY A 50 13.04 16.85 -6.52
CA GLY A 50 11.96 16.66 -7.50
C GLY A 50 10.87 17.73 -7.38
N SER A 51 9.85 17.65 -8.24
CA SER A 51 8.68 18.55 -8.15
C SER A 51 7.79 18.20 -6.94
N ASP A 52 7.76 16.92 -6.55
CA ASP A 52 6.85 16.38 -5.53
C ASP A 52 7.46 15.24 -4.69
N THR A 53 8.78 14.97 -4.80
CA THR A 53 9.39 13.79 -4.13
C THR A 53 9.82 14.09 -2.70
N ILE A 54 10.50 15.21 -2.45
CA ILE A 54 10.78 15.73 -1.10
C ILE A 54 10.40 17.19 -1.10
N ARG A 55 9.36 17.52 -0.32
CA ARG A 55 8.84 18.88 -0.20
C ARG A 55 9.59 19.67 0.86
N LYS A 56 9.33 20.97 0.91
CA LYS A 56 9.88 21.85 1.93
C LYS A 56 9.21 21.52 3.27
N PHE A 57 10.01 21.09 4.24
CA PHE A 57 9.54 20.82 5.60
C PHE A 57 9.05 22.09 6.32
N ALA A 58 8.11 21.90 7.25
CA ALA A 58 7.57 22.97 8.09
C ALA A 58 8.65 23.56 9.02
N SER A 59 8.38 24.75 9.57
CA SER A 59 9.32 25.40 10.48
C SER A 59 9.65 24.54 11.70
N ASN A 60 8.64 23.86 12.25
CA ASN A 60 8.74 22.92 13.36
C ASN A 60 8.08 21.60 12.93
N THR A 61 8.87 20.67 12.40
CA THR A 61 8.40 19.36 11.94
C THR A 61 8.04 18.47 13.13
N SER A 62 8.73 18.65 14.25
CA SER A 62 8.48 17.98 15.53
C SER A 62 7.09 18.23 16.11
N GLU A 63 6.43 19.34 15.77
CA GLU A 63 5.05 19.62 16.23
C GLU A 63 4.00 18.80 15.49
N MET A 64 4.32 18.30 14.28
CA MET A 64 3.45 17.48 13.43
C MET A 64 2.06 18.09 13.16
N LYS A 65 1.95 19.42 13.18
CA LYS A 65 0.68 20.12 12.96
C LYS A 65 0.27 20.09 11.49
N ARG A 66 -0.98 19.68 11.24
CA ARG A 66 -1.62 19.69 9.91
C ARG A 66 -0.87 18.88 8.84
N MET A 67 -0.12 17.85 9.25
CA MET A 67 0.58 16.96 8.33
C MET A 67 -0.38 15.91 7.74
N ALA A 68 -0.29 15.71 6.43
CA ALA A 68 -0.91 14.60 5.73
C ALA A 68 0.06 13.40 5.65
N ALA A 69 -0.41 12.24 5.20
CA ALA A 69 0.42 11.03 5.14
C ALA A 69 1.67 11.19 4.26
N HIS A 70 1.56 11.89 3.13
CA HIS A 70 2.72 12.18 2.28
C HIS A 70 3.78 13.03 3.00
N ASP A 71 3.40 13.90 3.94
CA ASP A 71 4.38 14.65 4.73
C ASP A 71 5.11 13.70 5.71
N PHE A 72 4.41 12.71 6.27
CA PHE A 72 5.03 11.67 7.10
C PHE A 72 5.98 10.79 6.29
N GLU A 73 5.63 10.50 5.04
CA GLU A 73 6.49 9.81 4.09
C GLU A 73 7.82 10.56 3.88
N ASP A 74 7.75 11.84 3.52
CA ASP A 74 8.95 12.69 3.31
C ASP A 74 9.82 12.74 4.58
N VAL A 75 9.18 12.81 5.76
CA VAL A 75 9.87 12.78 7.06
C VAL A 75 10.58 11.44 7.27
N LEU A 76 9.98 10.29 6.91
CA LEU A 76 10.64 8.98 7.00
C LEU A 76 11.84 8.88 6.06
N GLN A 77 11.69 9.30 4.80
CA GLN A 77 12.75 9.23 3.80
C GLN A 77 13.99 10.03 4.22
N CYS A 78 13.79 11.16 4.91
CA CYS A 78 14.87 12.04 5.36
C CYS A 78 15.35 11.75 6.79
N ALA A 79 14.68 10.88 7.54
CA ALA A 79 14.94 10.67 8.97
C ALA A 79 16.37 10.23 9.26
N ILE A 80 16.96 9.36 8.42
CA ILE A 80 18.33 8.86 8.64
C ILE A 80 19.33 10.03 8.68
N LEU A 81 19.24 10.96 7.73
CA LEU A 81 20.13 12.12 7.67
C LEU A 81 19.92 13.07 8.86
N VAL A 82 18.67 13.22 9.28
CA VAL A 82 18.30 14.18 10.32
C VAL A 82 18.66 13.67 11.73
N PHE A 83 18.47 12.38 11.99
CA PHE A 83 18.76 11.78 13.30
C PHE A 83 20.23 11.39 13.50
N ASP A 84 21.07 11.45 12.47
CA ASP A 84 22.47 11.03 12.56
C ASP A 84 23.26 11.83 13.60
N GLY A 85 23.76 11.15 14.63
CA GLY A 85 24.54 11.76 15.72
C GLY A 85 23.71 12.67 16.63
N LEU A 86 22.38 12.55 16.63
CA LEU A 86 21.51 13.35 17.48
C LEU A 86 21.39 12.79 18.90
N LEU A 87 21.63 11.48 19.07
CA LEU A 87 21.62 10.80 20.36
C LEU A 87 23.04 10.33 20.75
N PRO A 88 23.31 10.07 22.04
CA PRO A 88 24.56 9.45 22.44
C PRO A 88 24.63 7.98 22.01
N GLU A 89 25.84 7.49 21.75
CA GLU A 89 26.09 6.06 21.60
C GLU A 89 25.88 5.33 22.94
N PRO A 90 25.31 4.10 22.95
CA PRO A 90 25.03 3.21 21.83
C PRO A 90 23.63 3.39 21.19
N HIS A 91 22.85 4.37 21.65
CA HIS A 91 21.44 4.52 21.29
C HIS A 91 21.26 5.08 19.88
N ASN A 92 22.13 6.01 19.47
CA ASN A 92 22.16 6.53 18.11
C ASN A 92 22.30 5.41 17.07
N LYS A 93 23.28 4.51 17.23
CA LYS A 93 23.41 3.35 16.34
C LYS A 93 22.16 2.47 16.28
N ASN A 94 21.48 2.25 17.40
CA ASN A 94 20.24 1.46 17.43
C ASN A 94 19.09 2.19 16.70
N VAL A 95 18.96 3.52 16.87
CA VAL A 95 17.94 4.34 16.21
C VAL A 95 18.20 4.45 14.72
N MET A 96 19.44 4.72 14.31
CA MET A 96 19.84 4.76 12.89
C MET A 96 19.60 3.43 12.20
N ALA A 97 19.92 2.32 12.87
CA ALA A 97 19.56 0.99 12.40
C ALA A 97 18.04 0.85 12.22
N LEU A 98 17.24 1.23 13.22
CA LEU A 98 15.80 1.14 13.13
C LEU A 98 15.23 1.97 11.97
N LEU A 99 15.62 3.23 11.86
CA LEU A 99 15.19 4.14 10.79
C LEU A 99 15.55 3.61 9.40
N PHE A 100 16.77 3.07 9.23
CA PHE A 100 17.17 2.41 8.00
C PHE A 100 16.23 1.26 7.63
N THR A 101 15.87 0.42 8.60
CA THR A 101 14.98 -0.72 8.34
C THR A 101 13.55 -0.27 8.05
N CYS A 102 13.04 0.77 8.71
CA CYS A 102 11.76 1.37 8.38
C CYS A 102 11.74 1.92 6.94
N ALA A 103 12.76 2.69 6.55
CA ALA A 103 12.87 3.25 5.20
C ALA A 103 13.06 2.16 4.14
N TYR A 104 13.84 1.12 4.45
CA TYR A 104 14.05 0.00 3.55
C TYR A 104 12.78 -0.83 3.34
N TRP A 105 12.07 -1.15 4.43
CA TRP A 105 10.77 -1.82 4.36
C TRP A 105 9.75 -0.99 3.57
N HIS A 106 9.65 0.31 3.86
CA HIS A 106 8.75 1.22 3.14
C HIS A 106 9.08 1.29 1.65
N GLY A 107 10.37 1.37 1.30
CA GLY A 107 10.82 1.33 -0.09
C GLY A 107 10.45 0.03 -0.80
N LEU A 108 10.62 -1.13 -0.15
CA LEU A 108 10.24 -2.43 -0.72
C LEU A 108 8.74 -2.54 -0.96
N VAL A 109 7.92 -2.10 0.00
CA VAL A 109 6.46 -2.04 -0.18
C VAL A 109 6.11 -1.11 -1.33
N LYS A 110 6.72 0.09 -1.39
CA LYS A 110 6.46 1.09 -2.43
C LYS A 110 6.84 0.64 -3.84
N LEU A 111 7.80 -0.28 -3.98
CA LEU A 111 8.14 -0.86 -5.28
C LEU A 111 6.99 -1.71 -5.85
N HIS A 112 6.10 -2.23 -5.01
CA HIS A 112 4.98 -3.11 -5.39
C HIS A 112 5.39 -4.20 -6.39
N MET A 113 6.58 -4.77 -6.18
CA MET A 113 7.14 -5.82 -7.04
C MET A 113 6.85 -7.17 -6.39
N HIS A 114 6.00 -7.97 -7.04
CA HIS A 114 5.49 -9.25 -6.53
C HIS A 114 6.15 -10.43 -7.24
N THR A 115 7.47 -10.56 -7.09
CA THR A 115 8.24 -11.76 -7.46
C THR A 115 8.52 -12.60 -6.22
N ASP A 116 8.74 -13.90 -6.37
CA ASP A 116 9.01 -14.80 -5.24
C ASP A 116 10.22 -14.30 -4.41
N GLU A 117 11.24 -13.77 -5.08
CA GLU A 117 12.42 -13.20 -4.44
C GLU A 117 12.12 -11.91 -3.65
N THR A 118 11.31 -11.00 -4.21
CA THR A 118 10.97 -9.74 -3.53
C THR A 118 10.00 -9.95 -2.37
N LEU A 119 9.09 -10.93 -2.46
CA LEU A 119 8.23 -11.33 -1.34
C LEU A 119 9.06 -11.93 -0.20
N THR A 120 9.97 -12.86 -0.52
CA THR A 120 10.90 -13.44 0.48
C THR A 120 11.75 -12.35 1.14
N LEU A 121 12.21 -11.38 0.36
CA LEU A 121 12.96 -10.24 0.87
C LEU A 121 12.11 -9.36 1.79
N LEU A 122 10.85 -9.08 1.41
CA LEU A 122 9.93 -8.29 2.21
C LEU A 122 9.62 -8.98 3.55
N ASP A 123 9.42 -10.30 3.57
CA ASP A 123 9.24 -11.09 4.79
C ASP A 123 10.47 -10.99 5.71
N THR A 124 11.66 -11.17 5.13
CA THR A 124 12.93 -11.07 5.86
C THR A 124 13.11 -9.68 6.48
N VAL A 125 12.77 -8.62 5.74
CA VAL A 125 12.87 -7.24 6.23
C VAL A 125 11.81 -6.95 7.28
N THR A 126 10.61 -7.51 7.15
CA THR A 126 9.53 -7.39 8.15
C THR A 126 9.93 -8.03 9.47
N GLU A 127 10.56 -9.22 9.45
CA GLU A 127 11.13 -9.84 10.65
C GLU A 127 12.23 -8.97 11.27
N CYS A 128 13.14 -8.46 10.43
CA CYS A 128 14.22 -7.58 10.88
C CYS A 128 13.69 -6.30 11.53
N LEU A 129 12.64 -5.72 10.95
CA LEU A 129 11.95 -4.55 11.48
C LEU A 129 11.40 -4.85 12.88
N GLY A 130 10.67 -5.96 13.02
CA GLY A 130 10.15 -6.41 14.33
C GLY A 130 11.26 -6.62 15.37
N GLN A 131 12.38 -7.24 14.99
CA GLN A 131 13.53 -7.42 15.88
C GLN A 131 14.16 -6.10 16.32
N ARG A 132 14.36 -5.16 15.39
CA ARG A 132 14.96 -3.84 15.69
C ARG A 132 14.07 -3.01 16.58
N LEU A 133 12.76 -3.07 16.36
CA LEU A 133 11.75 -2.42 17.17
C LEU A 133 11.72 -2.96 18.61
N ARG A 134 11.71 -4.29 18.79
CA ARG A 134 11.83 -4.91 20.13
C ARG A 134 13.15 -4.53 20.81
N ARG A 135 14.26 -4.52 20.08
CA ARG A 135 15.57 -4.10 20.61
C ARG A 135 15.56 -2.63 21.02
N PHE A 136 14.96 -1.76 20.23
CA PHE A 136 14.80 -0.33 20.53
C PHE A 136 14.00 -0.13 21.82
N GLN A 137 12.86 -0.83 21.95
CA GLN A 137 12.05 -0.81 23.17
C GLN A 137 12.84 -1.28 24.40
N LEU A 138 13.49 -2.44 24.31
CA LEU A 138 14.17 -3.05 25.46
C LEU A 138 15.47 -2.33 25.86
N LYS A 139 16.21 -1.77 24.90
CA LYS A 139 17.54 -1.19 25.16
C LYS A 139 17.54 0.34 25.18
N THR A 140 16.83 0.98 24.27
CA THR A 140 16.83 2.45 24.16
C THR A 140 15.75 3.05 25.03
N CYS A 141 14.48 2.64 24.88
CA CYS A 141 13.38 3.22 25.65
C CYS A 141 13.52 2.96 27.15
N ALA A 142 14.17 1.86 27.56
CA ALA A 142 14.44 1.57 28.97
C ALA A 142 15.39 2.59 29.65
N VAL A 143 16.21 3.32 28.88
CA VAL A 143 17.18 4.29 29.41
C VAL A 143 16.57 5.69 29.54
N PHE A 144 15.64 6.05 28.66
CA PHE A 144 15.04 7.38 28.62
C PHE A 144 13.68 7.38 29.31
N ASN A 145 13.53 8.19 30.37
CA ASN A 145 12.26 8.33 31.07
C ASN A 145 11.34 9.32 30.32
N THR A 146 10.66 8.84 29.28
CA THR A 146 9.78 9.66 28.45
C THR A 146 8.50 10.03 29.19
N GLN A 147 8.12 11.31 29.16
CA GLN A 147 6.83 11.82 29.65
C GLN A 147 5.93 12.21 28.47
N GLU A 148 4.62 12.22 28.67
CA GLU A 148 3.67 12.67 27.64
C GLU A 148 3.86 14.18 27.35
N LEU A 149 3.98 14.54 26.07
CA LEU A 149 3.92 15.94 25.63
C LEU A 149 2.56 16.56 26.01
N LYS A 150 2.56 17.87 26.31
CA LYS A 150 1.31 18.63 26.42
C LYS A 150 0.56 18.49 25.09
N LYS A 151 -0.64 17.88 25.13
CA LYS A 151 -1.51 17.72 23.96
C LYS A 151 -1.69 19.08 23.29
N PHE A 152 -1.28 19.17 22.03
CA PHE A 152 -1.84 20.18 21.13
C PHE A 152 -3.11 19.59 20.53
N ASP A 153 -4.25 20.07 21.03
CA ASP A 153 -5.55 19.81 20.45
C ASP A 153 -5.56 20.27 18.99
N SER A 154 -5.61 19.32 18.06
CA SER A 154 -6.03 19.56 16.68
C SER A 154 -6.56 18.26 16.07
N ASP A 155 -7.87 18.11 16.28
CA ASP A 155 -8.90 17.62 15.37
C ASP A 155 -8.78 16.25 14.67
N SER A 156 -9.73 15.40 15.08
CA SER A 156 -10.65 14.64 14.20
C SER A 156 -10.03 13.83 13.07
N CYS A 157 -9.50 12.65 13.42
CA CYS A 157 -9.56 11.51 12.50
C CYS A 157 -10.68 10.57 12.96
N CYS A 158 -11.62 10.29 12.07
CA CYS A 158 -12.75 9.39 12.30
C CYS A 158 -12.27 7.93 12.32
N PHE A 159 -11.59 7.52 13.38
CA PHE A 159 -11.57 6.13 13.82
C PHE A 159 -11.76 6.15 15.33
N ASN A 160 -12.90 5.62 15.78
CA ASN A 160 -13.27 5.56 17.19
C ASN A 160 -12.35 4.57 17.91
N THR A 161 -11.17 5.05 18.33
CA THR A 161 -10.41 4.46 19.43
C THR A 161 -9.59 5.56 20.08
N PRO A 162 -9.74 5.83 21.39
CA PRO A 162 -8.91 6.81 22.06
C PRO A 162 -7.48 6.27 22.16
N CYS A 163 -6.57 6.74 21.32
CA CYS A 163 -5.15 6.41 21.43
C CYS A 163 -4.53 7.16 22.62
N VAL A 164 -4.82 6.69 23.83
CA VAL A 164 -4.11 7.07 25.06
C VAL A 164 -2.85 6.20 25.11
N MET A 165 -1.73 6.70 24.60
CA MET A 165 -0.49 5.92 24.52
C MET A 165 0.32 6.04 25.81
N LYS A 166 0.00 5.17 26.77
CA LYS A 166 0.87 4.91 27.92
C LYS A 166 2.12 4.17 27.44
N THR A 167 3.27 4.54 27.99
CA THR A 167 4.61 3.96 27.72
C THR A 167 4.72 2.43 27.87
N LYS A 168 3.69 1.75 28.39
CA LYS A 168 3.64 0.29 28.56
C LYS A 168 2.86 -0.47 27.47
N ASP A 169 2.12 0.24 26.61
CA ASP A 169 1.19 -0.37 25.64
C ASP A 169 1.64 -0.21 24.18
N PHE A 170 2.93 -0.05 23.91
CA PHE A 170 3.47 -0.20 22.55
C PHE A 170 3.47 -1.71 22.20
N GLN A 171 2.30 -2.26 21.87
CA GLN A 171 2.16 -3.67 21.49
C GLN A 171 2.67 -3.90 20.07
N PHE A 172 3.97 -4.18 19.95
CA PHE A 172 4.62 -4.64 18.72
C PHE A 172 4.02 -5.91 18.11
N ALA A 173 3.19 -6.64 18.87
CA ALA A 173 2.46 -7.81 18.38
C ALA A 173 1.51 -7.46 17.22
N ASP A 174 0.97 -6.24 17.19
CA ASP A 174 0.05 -5.80 16.14
C ASP A 174 0.76 -5.51 14.82
N ILE A 175 2.04 -5.14 14.82
CA ILE A 175 2.83 -4.94 13.57
C ILE A 175 3.09 -6.29 12.90
N GLN A 176 3.39 -7.32 13.70
CA GLN A 176 3.61 -8.67 13.19
C GLN A 176 2.30 -9.26 12.66
N ALA A 177 1.18 -9.09 13.37
CA ALA A 177 -0.14 -9.55 12.93
C ALA A 177 -0.71 -8.76 11.73
N SER A 178 -0.59 -7.43 11.72
CA SER A 178 -1.01 -6.56 10.60
C SER A 178 -0.21 -6.83 9.32
N CYS A 179 1.12 -6.99 9.43
CA CYS A 179 1.94 -7.29 8.26
C CYS A 179 1.73 -8.74 7.78
N THR A 180 1.77 -9.75 8.64
CA THR A 180 1.64 -11.15 8.18
C THR A 180 0.23 -11.52 7.72
N GLN A 181 -0.83 -10.97 8.32
CA GLN A 181 -2.21 -11.30 7.93
C GLN A 181 -2.66 -10.55 6.68
N ARG A 182 -2.03 -9.42 6.33
CA ARG A 182 -2.40 -8.59 5.18
C ARG A 182 -1.45 -8.76 3.98
N LEU A 183 -0.22 -9.25 4.18
CA LEU A 183 0.69 -9.63 3.10
C LEU A 183 0.21 -10.87 2.32
N LEU A 184 -0.50 -11.79 2.98
CA LEU A 184 -1.16 -12.93 2.31
C LEU A 184 -2.36 -12.51 1.43
N GLU A 185 -2.90 -11.30 1.62
CA GLU A 185 -4.03 -10.74 0.86
C GLU A 185 -3.61 -9.62 -0.11
N PHE A 186 -2.32 -9.46 -0.41
CA PHE A 186 -1.85 -8.65 -1.53
C PHE A 186 -2.15 -9.34 -2.86
N ASN A 187 -3.44 -9.46 -3.16
CA ASN A 187 -3.95 -10.01 -4.40
C ASN A 187 -3.93 -8.89 -5.46
N MET A 188 -3.51 -9.16 -6.70
CA MET A 188 -3.45 -8.16 -7.79
C MET A 188 -4.77 -7.38 -7.98
N GLN A 189 -5.89 -7.97 -7.56
CA GLN A 189 -7.20 -7.36 -7.54
C GLN A 189 -7.30 -6.13 -6.60
N GLY A 190 -6.66 -6.17 -5.42
CA GLY A 190 -6.69 -5.08 -4.44
C GLY A 190 -5.93 -3.83 -4.89
N GLU A 191 -4.79 -4.00 -5.57
CA GLU A 191 -4.01 -2.88 -6.14
C GLU A 191 -4.73 -2.22 -7.32
N LEU A 192 -5.30 -3.00 -8.24
CA LEU A 192 -6.08 -2.47 -9.35
C LEU A 192 -7.29 -1.68 -8.84
N GLU A 193 -7.97 -2.19 -7.82
CA GLU A 193 -9.08 -1.50 -7.16
C GLU A 193 -8.62 -0.23 -6.42
N HIS A 194 -7.43 -0.23 -5.83
CA HIS A 194 -6.84 0.97 -5.21
C HIS A 194 -6.46 2.04 -6.24
N CYS A 195 -5.78 1.68 -7.33
CA CYS A 195 -5.46 2.61 -8.41
C CYS A 195 -6.73 3.18 -9.06
N THR A 196 -7.71 2.32 -9.31
CA THR A 196 -8.98 2.72 -9.91
C THR A 196 -9.75 3.65 -8.98
N SER A 197 -9.84 3.33 -7.69
CA SER A 197 -10.52 4.18 -6.70
C SER A 197 -9.82 5.52 -6.51
N LYS A 198 -8.49 5.57 -6.50
CA LYS A 198 -7.70 6.82 -6.44
C LYS A 198 -7.90 7.69 -7.68
N ALA A 199 -7.90 7.10 -8.88
CA ALA A 199 -8.19 7.82 -10.12
C ALA A 199 -9.62 8.39 -10.16
N ARG A 200 -10.62 7.63 -9.64
CA ARG A 200 -12.00 8.12 -9.51
C ARG A 200 -12.12 9.23 -8.47
N PHE A 201 -11.42 9.13 -7.34
CA PHE A 201 -11.43 10.15 -6.30
C PHE A 201 -10.94 11.51 -6.82
N CYS A 202 -9.90 11.53 -7.66
CA CYS A 202 -9.42 12.77 -8.32
C CYS A 202 -10.47 13.46 -9.19
N ARG A 203 -11.55 12.77 -9.59
CA ARG A 203 -12.67 13.32 -10.36
C ARG A 203 -13.83 13.81 -9.49
N THR A 204 -13.70 13.74 -8.16
CA THR A 204 -14.70 14.23 -7.20
C THR A 204 -14.33 15.61 -6.68
N ASP A 205 -15.31 16.33 -6.13
CA ASP A 205 -15.07 17.62 -5.46
C ASP A 205 -14.58 17.48 -4.00
N GLY A 206 -14.32 16.24 -3.55
CA GLY A 206 -13.90 15.90 -2.18
C GLY A 206 -15.02 15.90 -1.12
N LYS A 207 -16.26 16.29 -1.45
CA LYS A 207 -17.41 16.34 -0.52
C LYS A 207 -18.38 15.19 -0.75
N GLN A 208 -18.75 14.45 0.28
CA GLN A 208 -19.59 13.24 0.13
C GLN A 208 -19.07 12.30 -0.99
N PHE A 209 -17.74 12.19 -1.09
CA PHE A 209 -17.05 11.54 -2.21
C PHE A 209 -17.50 10.10 -2.46
N VAL A 210 -17.96 9.37 -1.43
CA VAL A 210 -18.52 8.02 -1.56
C VAL A 210 -19.70 7.98 -2.55
N LYS A 211 -20.64 8.94 -2.48
CA LYS A 211 -21.77 9.01 -3.41
C LYS A 211 -21.34 9.37 -4.82
N GLN A 212 -20.36 10.27 -4.94
CA GLN A 212 -19.82 10.70 -6.23
C GLN A 212 -19.06 9.56 -6.91
N MET A 213 -18.24 8.82 -6.16
CA MET A 213 -17.54 7.64 -6.64
C MET A 213 -18.51 6.57 -7.13
N ALA A 214 -19.59 6.28 -6.37
CA ALA A 214 -20.64 5.37 -6.81
C ALA A 214 -21.34 5.86 -8.10
N GLY A 215 -21.54 7.17 -8.24
CA GLY A 215 -22.05 7.78 -9.47
C GLY A 215 -21.10 7.62 -10.66
N ILE A 216 -19.80 7.84 -10.47
CA ILE A 216 -18.77 7.63 -11.50
C ILE A 216 -18.72 6.15 -11.91
N GLU A 217 -18.73 5.23 -10.94
CA GLU A 217 -18.79 3.78 -11.22
C GLU A 217 -20.00 3.41 -12.07
N HIS A 218 -21.17 3.94 -11.73
CA HIS A 218 -22.40 3.71 -12.49
C HIS A 218 -22.31 4.30 -13.90
N CYS A 219 -21.76 5.51 -14.06
CA CYS A 219 -21.54 6.12 -15.37
C CYS A 219 -20.54 5.32 -16.22
N GLU A 220 -19.43 4.86 -15.64
CA GLU A 220 -18.44 4.02 -16.33
C GLU A 220 -19.06 2.68 -16.77
N ALA A 221 -19.84 2.03 -15.90
CA ALA A 221 -20.55 0.80 -16.23
C ALA A 221 -21.61 1.01 -17.33
N TRP A 222 -22.32 2.14 -17.28
CA TRP A 222 -23.30 2.49 -18.31
C TRP A 222 -22.66 2.82 -19.65
N ILE A 223 -21.54 3.56 -19.67
CA ILE A 223 -20.74 3.82 -20.87
C ILE A 223 -20.18 2.51 -21.44
N TRP A 224 -19.69 1.62 -20.59
CA TRP A 224 -19.23 0.30 -21.02
C TRP A 224 -20.36 -0.50 -21.66
N HIS A 225 -21.56 -0.52 -21.04
CA HIS A 225 -22.74 -1.18 -21.59
C HIS A 225 -23.17 -0.57 -22.94
N ILE A 226 -23.19 0.76 -23.06
CA ILE A 226 -23.48 1.45 -24.33
C ILE A 226 -22.43 1.15 -25.38
N ARG A 227 -21.14 1.12 -25.04
CA ARG A 227 -20.08 0.74 -25.98
C ARG A 227 -20.27 -0.69 -26.46
N ASN A 228 -20.68 -1.61 -25.58
CA ASN A 228 -21.01 -2.99 -25.95
C ASN A 228 -22.29 -3.11 -26.81
N LEU A 229 -23.24 -2.19 -26.65
CA LEU A 229 -24.46 -2.15 -27.48
C LEU A 229 -24.23 -1.46 -28.83
N ASN A 230 -23.44 -0.39 -28.88
CA ASN A 230 -23.16 0.42 -30.07
C ASN A 230 -21.98 -0.12 -30.90
N ASN A 231 -21.14 -0.95 -30.30
CA ASN A 231 -20.29 -1.90 -31.01
C ASN A 231 -20.89 -3.31 -30.83
N PRO A 232 -21.92 -3.71 -31.59
CA PRO A 232 -21.97 -5.12 -31.96
C PRO A 232 -20.60 -5.41 -32.58
N SER A 233 -19.94 -6.52 -32.21
CA SER A 233 -18.65 -6.90 -32.80
C SER A 233 -18.60 -6.49 -34.27
N PRO A 234 -17.53 -5.83 -34.75
CA PRO A 234 -17.41 -5.56 -36.17
C PRO A 234 -17.48 -6.91 -36.87
N LEU A 235 -18.62 -7.18 -37.49
CA LEU A 235 -18.75 -8.21 -38.49
C LEU A 235 -17.82 -7.75 -39.61
N GLY A 236 -16.58 -8.26 -39.61
CA GLY A 236 -15.61 -8.05 -40.68
C GLY A 236 -14.77 -6.77 -40.55
N THR A 237 -13.79 -6.78 -39.67
CA THR A 237 -12.46 -6.37 -40.14
C THR A 237 -11.54 -7.53 -39.82
N ASN A 238 -11.30 -8.36 -40.84
CA ASN A 238 -10.30 -9.41 -40.80
C ASN A 238 -8.96 -8.77 -40.43
N ILE A 239 -8.59 -8.81 -39.14
CA ILE A 239 -7.21 -9.14 -38.84
C ILE A 239 -7.16 -10.62 -39.17
N GLU A 240 -6.63 -10.96 -40.34
CA GLU A 240 -6.22 -12.33 -40.65
C GLU A 240 -5.12 -12.71 -39.65
N GLU A 241 -5.53 -13.04 -38.42
CA GLU A 241 -4.73 -13.94 -37.62
C GLU A 241 -4.83 -15.28 -38.34
N VAL A 242 -3.71 -15.71 -38.92
CA VAL A 242 -3.61 -16.99 -39.62
C VAL A 242 -3.95 -18.09 -38.63
N VAL A 243 -5.22 -18.47 -38.58
CA VAL A 243 -5.69 -19.61 -37.81
C VAL A 243 -4.99 -20.82 -38.42
N ALA A 244 -4.19 -21.52 -37.62
CA ALA A 244 -3.45 -22.68 -38.08
C ALA A 244 -4.44 -23.72 -38.62
N THR A 245 -4.53 -23.81 -39.96
CA THR A 245 -5.43 -24.74 -40.68
C THR A 245 -4.77 -26.11 -40.86
N THR A 246 -3.53 -26.25 -40.38
CA THR A 246 -2.76 -27.49 -40.40
C THR A 246 -3.25 -28.43 -39.31
N SER A 247 -3.49 -29.69 -39.69
CA SER A 247 -3.88 -30.80 -38.79
C SER A 247 -2.93 -31.00 -37.59
N ASP A 248 -1.72 -30.47 -37.64
CA ASP A 248 -0.69 -30.64 -36.60
C ASP A 248 -0.80 -29.63 -35.45
N ALA A 249 -1.59 -28.56 -35.60
CA ALA A 249 -1.77 -27.53 -34.58
C ALA A 249 -2.98 -27.84 -33.70
N HIS A 250 -2.75 -28.49 -32.54
CA HIS A 250 -3.82 -28.86 -31.61
C HIS A 250 -4.51 -27.67 -30.93
N PHE A 251 -3.83 -26.53 -30.79
CA PHE A 251 -4.36 -25.33 -30.16
C PHE A 251 -3.91 -24.08 -30.91
N HIS A 252 -4.83 -23.12 -31.07
CA HIS A 252 -4.53 -21.78 -31.55
C HIS A 252 -4.85 -20.79 -30.42
N ILE A 253 -3.82 -20.14 -29.90
CA ILE A 253 -3.95 -19.09 -28.88
C ILE A 253 -3.81 -17.75 -29.60
N SER A 254 -4.85 -16.91 -29.54
CA SER A 254 -4.80 -15.59 -30.15
C SER A 254 -3.75 -14.71 -29.47
N LYS A 255 -3.08 -13.86 -30.26
CA LYS A 255 -2.10 -12.88 -29.77
C LYS A 255 -2.74 -11.69 -29.06
N SER A 256 -4.06 -11.48 -29.19
CA SER A 256 -4.77 -10.35 -28.60
C SER A 256 -5.81 -10.81 -27.58
N GLN A 257 -5.79 -10.21 -26.39
CA GLN A 257 -6.82 -10.42 -25.36
C GLN A 257 -7.97 -9.40 -25.44
N ASN A 258 -7.91 -8.46 -26.40
CA ASN A 258 -8.84 -7.33 -26.47
C ASN A 258 -10.25 -7.70 -26.99
N PHE A 259 -10.45 -8.95 -27.42
CA PHE A 259 -11.70 -9.42 -28.02
C PHE A 259 -12.19 -10.69 -27.32
N PRO A 260 -12.72 -10.58 -26.09
CA PRO A 260 -13.24 -11.74 -25.38
C PRO A 260 -14.50 -12.26 -26.08
N GLU A 261 -14.55 -13.57 -26.34
CA GLU A 261 -15.74 -14.22 -26.87
C GLU A 261 -16.59 -14.79 -25.72
N ASN A 262 -17.88 -14.46 -25.70
CA ASN A 262 -18.79 -14.97 -24.67
C ASN A 262 -19.08 -16.45 -24.94
N ILE A 263 -18.70 -17.33 -23.99
CA ILE A 263 -18.85 -18.78 -24.13
C ILE A 263 -20.32 -19.16 -24.44
N MET A 264 -21.31 -18.57 -23.76
CA MET A 264 -22.72 -18.92 -24.01
C MET A 264 -23.18 -18.52 -25.41
N MET A 265 -22.74 -17.34 -25.90
CA MET A 265 -23.02 -16.91 -27.27
C MET A 265 -22.32 -17.80 -28.30
N PHE A 266 -21.08 -18.21 -28.05
CA PHE A 266 -20.35 -19.13 -28.90
C PHE A 266 -21.06 -20.48 -29.02
N LEU A 267 -21.46 -21.08 -27.88
CA LEU A 267 -22.21 -22.34 -27.88
C LEU A 267 -23.55 -22.22 -28.61
N SER A 268 -24.24 -21.09 -28.45
CA SER A 268 -25.50 -20.83 -29.15
C SER A 268 -25.31 -20.64 -30.65
N LYS A 269 -24.20 -20.05 -31.08
CA LYS A 269 -23.88 -19.82 -32.50
C LYS A 269 -23.44 -21.11 -33.21
N HIS A 270 -22.85 -22.05 -32.46
CA HIS A 270 -22.33 -23.32 -32.96
C HIS A 270 -23.16 -24.53 -32.46
N SER A 271 -24.47 -24.37 -32.28
CA SER A 271 -25.35 -25.43 -31.73
C SER A 271 -25.37 -26.71 -32.54
N GLU A 272 -25.16 -26.60 -33.86
CA GLU A 272 -25.18 -27.72 -34.80
C GLU A 272 -23.83 -28.45 -34.90
N ASP A 273 -22.76 -27.94 -34.27
CA ASP A 273 -21.43 -28.54 -34.31
C ASP A 273 -21.29 -29.66 -33.25
N PRO A 274 -21.05 -30.92 -33.64
CA PRO A 274 -20.85 -32.02 -32.69
C PRO A 274 -19.71 -31.80 -31.70
N ALA A 275 -18.68 -31.01 -32.05
CA ALA A 275 -17.55 -30.72 -31.18
C ALA A 275 -17.93 -29.87 -29.95
N VAL A 276 -19.03 -29.11 -30.08
CA VAL A 276 -19.52 -28.18 -29.06
C VAL A 276 -20.48 -28.87 -28.08
N LYS A 277 -20.92 -30.09 -28.40
CA LYS A 277 -21.80 -30.90 -27.55
C LYS A 277 -21.15 -31.23 -26.21
N ASP A 278 -21.87 -30.94 -25.13
CA ASP A 278 -21.44 -31.13 -23.75
C ASP A 278 -20.18 -30.34 -23.36
N PHE A 279 -19.81 -29.31 -24.12
CA PHE A 279 -18.63 -28.49 -23.84
C PHE A 279 -18.69 -27.83 -22.45
N LEU A 280 -19.81 -27.16 -22.13
CA LEU A 280 -19.95 -26.44 -20.87
C LEU A 280 -19.93 -27.36 -19.63
N PRO A 281 -20.64 -28.51 -19.61
CA PRO A 281 -20.47 -29.52 -18.56
C PRO A 281 -19.03 -30.00 -18.40
N LYS A 282 -18.32 -30.32 -19.49
CA LYS A 282 -16.92 -30.79 -19.45
C LYS A 282 -15.98 -29.71 -18.93
N LEU A 283 -16.16 -28.47 -19.37
CA LEU A 283 -15.37 -27.32 -18.89
C LEU A 283 -15.57 -27.09 -17.39
N LYS A 284 -16.82 -27.11 -16.91
CA LYS A 284 -17.13 -26.98 -15.49
C LYS A 284 -16.49 -28.10 -14.67
N HIS A 285 -16.56 -29.34 -15.15
CA HIS A 285 -15.94 -30.49 -14.47
C HIS A 285 -14.41 -30.36 -14.39
N PHE A 286 -13.77 -29.87 -15.44
CA PHE A 286 -12.32 -29.63 -15.48
C PHE A 286 -11.85 -28.50 -14.56
N LEU A 287 -12.60 -27.39 -14.51
CA LEU A 287 -12.21 -26.21 -13.73
C LEU A 287 -12.50 -26.36 -12.23
N LEU A 288 -13.56 -27.08 -11.85
CA LEU A 288 -13.99 -27.25 -10.46
C LEU A 288 -12.87 -27.70 -9.49
N PRO A 289 -12.06 -28.74 -9.78
CA PRO A 289 -10.97 -29.13 -8.89
C PRO A 289 -9.87 -28.06 -8.78
N LYS A 290 -9.52 -27.39 -9.88
CA LYS A 290 -8.50 -26.32 -9.88
C LYS A 290 -8.90 -25.11 -9.07
N VAL A 291 -10.18 -24.73 -9.14
CA VAL A 291 -10.72 -23.62 -8.33
C VAL A 291 -10.73 -23.98 -6.85
N LYS A 292 -11.00 -25.24 -6.50
CA LYS A 292 -10.95 -25.71 -5.10
C LYS A 292 -9.54 -25.70 -4.53
N GLU A 293 -8.53 -26.00 -5.33
CA GLU A 293 -7.11 -25.96 -4.93
C GLU A 293 -6.61 -24.54 -4.65
N ILE A 294 -7.16 -23.53 -5.33
CA ILE A 294 -6.81 -22.11 -5.11
C ILE A 294 -7.51 -21.53 -3.85
N LEU A 295 -8.63 -22.12 -3.45
CA LEU A 295 -9.46 -21.65 -2.34
C LEU A 295 -9.18 -22.37 -1.01
N LEU A 296 -8.31 -23.39 -1.00
CA LEU A 296 -7.88 -24.17 0.17
C LEU A 296 -6.42 -23.89 0.48
#